data_AF-A0A3D5WQZ7-F1
#
_entry.id   AF-A0A3D5WQZ7-F1
#
_cell.length_a   1.000
_cell.length_b   1.000
_cell.length_c   1.000
_cell.angle_alpha   90.00
_cell.angle_beta   90.00
_cell.angle_gamma   90.00
#
_symmetry.space_group_name_H-M   'P 1'
#
loop_
_entity.id
_entity.type
_entity.pdbx_description
1 polymer ?
#
loop_
_entity_poly.entity_id
_entity_poly.type
_entity_poly.pdbx_seq_one_letter_code
_entity_poly.pdbx_strand_id
1 'polypeptide(L)'
;MLNALESRPISPDEDCPELTTEQLNQFRRISATNREERCKQTVTLRLSPQALRRAKSLGKGYTSVLSRILESALENPDIVRHHL
;
A
#
# COMPACT_ATOMS: atom_id res chain seq x y z
N MET A 1 9.82 -32.68 25.40
CA MET A 1 8.48 -32.62 24.76
C MET A 1 8.50 -32.21 23.29
N LEU A 2 9.51 -31.49 22.78
CA LEU A 2 9.62 -31.13 21.35
C LEU A 2 10.17 -32.28 20.46
N ASN A 3 11.15 -33.05 20.93
CA ASN A 3 11.78 -34.14 20.13
C ASN A 3 10.82 -35.29 19.77
N ALA A 4 9.67 -35.40 20.44
CA ALA A 4 8.66 -36.43 20.14
C ALA A 4 7.67 -36.02 19.05
N LEU A 5 7.73 -34.77 18.57
CA LEU A 5 6.90 -34.24 17.49
C LEU A 5 7.59 -34.35 16.13
N GLU A 6 8.91 -34.54 16.11
CA GLU A 6 9.71 -34.65 14.88
C GLU A 6 9.46 -35.96 14.13
N SER A 7 9.04 -37.02 14.84
CA SER A 7 8.72 -38.34 14.28
C SER A 7 7.26 -38.52 13.88
N ARG A 8 6.41 -37.50 14.04
CA ARG A 8 5.00 -37.58 13.65
C ARG A 8 4.86 -37.27 12.16
N PRO A 9 4.09 -38.07 11.40
CA PRO A 9 3.79 -37.75 10.01
C PRO A 9 3.00 -36.43 9.96
N ILE A 10 3.49 -35.51 9.13
CA ILE A 10 2.81 -34.25 8.84
C ILE A 10 1.68 -34.61 7.88
N SER A 11 0.50 -34.82 8.42
CA SER A 11 -0.72 -35.03 7.64
C SER A 11 -1.47 -33.69 7.58
N PRO A 12 -1.69 -33.10 6.39
CA PRO A 12 -2.54 -31.93 6.27
C PRO A 12 -3.98 -32.27 6.65
N ASP A 13 -4.65 -31.37 7.40
CA ASP A 13 -6.07 -31.48 7.74
C ASP A 13 -6.94 -31.38 6.48
N GLU A 14 -8.08 -32.08 6.43
CA GLU A 14 -9.01 -32.01 5.28
C GLU A 14 -9.55 -30.58 5.04
N ASP A 15 -9.67 -29.78 6.09
CA ASP A 15 -10.13 -28.38 6.01
C ASP A 15 -9.00 -27.40 5.65
N CYS A 16 -7.74 -27.83 5.66
CA CYS A 16 -6.57 -26.99 5.37
C CYS A 16 -5.55 -27.74 4.50
N PRO A 17 -5.88 -28.01 3.23
CA PRO A 17 -4.95 -28.63 2.29
C PRO A 17 -3.73 -27.72 2.06
N GLU A 18 -2.59 -28.34 1.77
CA GLU A 18 -1.40 -27.57 1.39
C GLU A 18 -1.67 -26.73 0.14
N LEU A 19 -1.27 -25.46 0.18
CA LEU A 19 -1.37 -24.58 -0.98
C LEU A 19 -0.56 -25.16 -2.13
N THR A 20 -1.24 -25.43 -3.24
CA THR A 20 -0.58 -25.88 -4.46
C THR A 20 0.41 -24.83 -4.95
N THR A 21 1.46 -25.28 -5.64
CA THR A 21 2.49 -24.40 -6.21
C THR A 21 1.89 -23.32 -7.13
N GLU A 22 0.78 -23.61 -7.80
CA GLU A 22 0.04 -22.66 -8.63
C GLU A 22 -0.61 -21.54 -7.79
N GLN A 23 -1.27 -21.88 -6.68
CA GLN A 23 -1.85 -20.90 -5.76
C GLN A 23 -0.75 -20.01 -5.15
N LEU A 24 0.38 -20.59 -4.74
CA LEU A 24 1.54 -19.83 -4.25
C LEU A 24 2.09 -18.86 -5.30
N ASN A 25 2.10 -19.26 -6.58
CA ASN A 25 2.50 -18.38 -7.68
C ASN A 25 1.50 -17.23 -7.90
N GLN A 26 0.21 -17.50 -7.78
CA GLN A 26 -0.83 -16.47 -7.86
C GLN A 26 -0.70 -15.44 -6.73
N PHE A 27 -0.48 -15.89 -5.49
CA PHE A 27 -0.23 -14.98 -4.36
C PHE A 27 1.03 -14.14 -4.56
N ARG A 28 2.12 -14.72 -5.11
CA ARG A 28 3.33 -13.96 -5.44
C ARG A 28 3.07 -12.87 -6.48
N ARG A 29 2.27 -13.15 -7.52
CA ARG A 29 1.89 -12.16 -8.54
C ARG A 29 1.08 -11.01 -7.93
N ILE A 30 0.04 -11.33 -7.16
CA ILE A 30 -0.80 -10.32 -6.50
C ILE A 30 0.03 -9.48 -5.52
N SER A 31 0.93 -10.11 -4.76
CA SER A 31 1.83 -9.41 -3.84
C SER A 31 2.78 -8.45 -4.57
N ALA A 32 3.29 -8.84 -5.75
CA ALA A 32 4.13 -7.98 -6.56
C ALA A 32 3.37 -6.76 -7.10
N THR A 33 2.17 -6.96 -7.67
CA THR A 33 1.31 -5.86 -8.15
C THR A 33 0.93 -4.91 -7.02
N ASN A 34 0.52 -5.45 -5.87
CA ASN A 34 0.21 -4.62 -4.69
C ASN A 34 1.43 -3.87 -4.18
N ARG A 35 2.64 -4.42 -4.35
CA ARG A 35 3.89 -3.77 -3.94
C ARG A 35 4.23 -2.61 -4.87
N GLU A 36 4.04 -2.79 -6.18
CA GLU A 36 4.19 -1.72 -7.17
C GLU A 36 3.20 -0.58 -6.91
N GLU A 37 1.92 -0.89 -6.66
CA GLU A 37 0.91 0.12 -6.32
C GLU A 37 1.18 0.82 -4.98
N ARG A 38 1.73 0.10 -4.00
CA ARG A 38 2.08 0.69 -2.69
C ARG A 38 3.33 1.56 -2.73
N CYS A 39 4.21 1.39 -3.71
CA CYS A 39 5.42 2.18 -3.86
C CYS A 39 5.08 3.56 -4.44
N LYS A 40 4.52 4.44 -3.60
CA LYS A 40 4.29 5.86 -3.94
C LYS A 40 5.59 6.49 -4.45
N GLN A 41 5.55 7.13 -5.61
CA GLN A 41 6.68 7.88 -6.13
C GLN A 41 6.88 9.18 -5.37
N THR A 42 8.12 9.52 -5.04
CA THR A 42 8.44 10.76 -4.30
C THR A 42 8.47 11.94 -5.27
N VAL A 43 7.61 12.94 -5.05
CA VAL A 43 7.60 14.18 -5.81
C VAL A 43 8.03 15.35 -4.91
N THR A 44 8.88 16.24 -5.42
CA THR A 44 9.29 17.47 -4.71
C THR A 44 8.64 18.68 -5.35
N LEU A 45 7.82 19.41 -4.59
CA LEU A 45 7.12 20.61 -5.04
C LEU A 45 7.51 21.82 -4.18
N ARG A 46 7.56 23.01 -4.78
CA ARG A 46 7.73 24.26 -4.05
C ARG A 46 6.37 24.87 -3.74
N LEU A 47 6.10 25.09 -2.46
CA LEU A 47 4.86 25.71 -1.99
C LEU A 47 5.15 27.09 -1.41
N SER A 48 4.15 27.98 -1.46
CA SER A 48 4.25 29.28 -0.78
C SER A 48 4.31 29.08 0.75
N PRO A 49 4.94 30.01 1.50
CA PRO A 49 5.01 29.91 2.96
C PRO A 49 3.63 29.85 3.63
N GLN A 50 2.64 30.53 3.04
CA GLN A 50 1.25 30.53 3.51
C GLN A 50 0.60 29.16 3.35
N ALA A 51 0.79 28.50 2.20
CA ALA A 51 0.27 27.16 1.94
C ALA A 51 0.89 26.14 2.91
N LEU A 52 2.20 26.24 3.16
CA LEU A 52 2.89 25.37 4.11
C LEU A 52 2.38 25.53 5.54
N ARG A 53 2.07 26.76 5.98
CA ARG A 53 1.47 27.01 7.30
C ARG A 53 0.09 26.34 7.42
N ARG A 54 -0.76 26.49 6.40
CA ARG A 54 -2.08 25.83 6.35
C ARG A 54 -1.97 24.31 6.34
N ALA A 55 -0.99 23.77 5.63
CA ALA A 55 -0.73 22.33 5.65
C ALA A 55 -0.35 21.87 7.07
N LYS A 56 0.64 22.53 7.70
CA LYS A 56 1.08 22.17 9.06
C LYS A 56 -0.03 22.28 10.11
N SER A 57 -0.99 23.20 9.95
CA SER A 57 -2.14 23.30 10.86
C SER A 57 -3.09 22.08 10.82
N LEU A 58 -2.98 21.20 9.81
CA LEU A 58 -3.73 19.94 9.74
C LEU A 58 -3.21 18.86 10.73
N GLY A 59 -2.14 19.14 11.47
CA GLY A 59 -1.59 18.27 12.51
C GLY A 59 -0.42 17.39 12.05
N LYS A 60 0.03 16.48 12.93
CA LYS A 60 1.25 15.66 12.73
C LYS A 60 1.24 14.80 11.46
N GLY A 61 0.06 14.50 10.92
CA GLY A 61 -0.14 13.72 9.69
C GLY A 61 -0.37 14.53 8.42
N TYR A 62 -0.09 15.85 8.42
CA TYR A 62 -0.43 16.73 7.30
C TYR A 62 0.14 16.28 5.95
N THR A 63 1.30 15.63 5.92
CA THR A 63 1.91 15.11 4.69
C THR A 63 1.05 14.02 4.05
N SER A 64 0.46 13.14 4.86
CA SER A 64 -0.48 12.11 4.39
C SER A 64 -1.80 12.70 3.88
N VAL A 65 -2.22 13.83 4.46
CA VAL A 65 -3.43 14.55 4.03
C VAL A 65 -3.14 15.26 2.71
N LEU A 66 -1.98 15.89 2.57
CA LEU A 66 -1.54 16.51 1.31
C LEU A 66 -1.44 15.50 0.17
N SER A 67 -0.86 14.31 0.43
CA SER A 67 -0.81 13.21 -0.55
C SER A 67 -2.21 12.87 -1.07
N ARG A 68 -3.18 12.71 -0.16
CA ARG A 68 -4.57 12.38 -0.52
C ARG A 68 -5.26 13.51 -1.30
N ILE A 69 -5.08 14.76 -0.88
CA ILE A 69 -5.64 15.92 -1.59
C ILE A 69 -5.07 16.00 -3.00
N LEU A 70 -3.77 15.78 -3.18
CA LEU A 70 -3.12 15.81 -4.48
C LEU A 70 -3.62 14.69 -5.39
N GLU A 71 -3.73 13.47 -4.87
CA GLU A 71 -4.32 12.32 -5.59
C GLU A 71 -5.75 12.63 -6.04
N SER A 72 -6.62 13.11 -5.13
CA SER A 72 -8.00 13.47 -5.47
C SER A 72 -8.12 14.67 -6.42
N ALA A 73 -7.21 15.63 -6.35
CA ALA A 73 -7.20 16.77 -7.25
C ALA A 73 -6.81 16.36 -8.69
N LEU A 74 -5.90 15.39 -8.83
CA LEU A 74 -5.47 14.86 -10.13
C LEU A 74 -6.53 13.96 -10.78
N GLU A 75 -7.33 13.24 -9.98
CA GLU A 75 -8.46 12.44 -10.47
C GLU A 75 -9.62 13.28 -11.01
N ASN A 76 -9.78 14.52 -10.52
CA ASN A 76 -10.86 15.40 -10.95
C ASN A 76 -10.46 16.23 -12.19
N PRO A 77 -11.01 15.93 -13.38
CA PRO A 77 -10.59 16.58 -14.62
C PRO A 77 -10.89 18.09 -14.63
N ASP A 78 -11.91 18.54 -13.91
CA ASP A 78 -12.28 19.96 -13.83
C ASP A 78 -11.25 20.77 -13.03
N ILE A 79 -10.69 20.19 -11.97
CA ILE A 79 -9.62 20.82 -11.18
C ILE A 79 -8.35 20.92 -12.00
N VAL A 80 -8.00 19.85 -12.73
CA VAL A 80 -6.83 19.83 -13.60
C VAL A 80 -6.96 20.89 -14.71
N ARG A 81 -8.13 20.99 -15.36
CA ARG A 81 -8.39 22.00 -16.39
C ARG A 81 -8.33 23.44 -15.87
N HIS A 82 -8.70 23.67 -14.61
CA HIS A 82 -8.63 25.00 -14.01
C HIS A 82 -7.18 25.47 -13.77
N HIS A 83 -6.22 24.54 -13.68
CA HIS A 83 -4.82 24.82 -13.38
C HIS A 83 -3.86 24.59 -14.57
N LEU A 84 -4.40 24.26 -15.75
CA LEU A 84 -3.71 24.21 -17.04
C LEU A 84 -3.89 25.52 -17.81
#